data_AF-A0A0M2DMM7-F1
#
_entry.id   AF-A0A0M2DMM7-F1
#
_cell.length_a   1.000
_cell.length_b   1.000
_cell.length_c   1.000
_cell.angle_alpha   90.00
_cell.angle_beta   90.00
_cell.angle_gamma   90.00
#
_symmetry.space_group_name_H-M   'P 1'
#
loop_
_entity.id
_entity.type
_entity.pdbx_description
1 polymer ?
#
loop_
_entity_poly.entity_id
_entity_poly.type
_entity_poly.pdbx_seq_one_letter_code
_entity_poly.pdbx_strand_id
1 'polypeptide(L)' 'MESYTMLTINADSHSLMSRMHKPDPKLPSDQQDKRSVIPIEMQDIDQWLAGTVREAGQLLVSAPFDIFNAAPAEL' A
#
# COMPACT_ATOMS: atom_id res chain seq x y z
N MET A 1 -24.84 -3.77 -11.52
CA MET A 1 -23.62 -4.58 -11.36
C MET A 1 -22.76 -3.87 -10.34
N GLU A 2 -22.28 -4.60 -9.34
CA GLU A 2 -21.43 -4.05 -8.27
C GLU A 2 -19.97 -4.33 -8.60
N SER A 3 -19.09 -3.36 -8.33
CA SER A 3 -17.65 -3.47 -8.50
C SER A 3 -16.92 -2.76 -7.36
N TYR A 4 -15.68 -3.17 -7.09
CA TYR A 4 -14.84 -2.62 -6.04
C TYR A 4 -13.41 -2.41 -6.55
N THR A 5 -12.63 -1.61 -5.83
CA THR A 5 -11.23 -1.33 -6.12
C THR A 5 -10.42 -1.23 -4.82
N MET A 6 -9.11 -1.42 -4.90
CA MET A 6 -8.20 -1.18 -3.79
C MET A 6 -7.64 0.24 -3.86
N LEU A 7 -7.64 0.93 -2.72
CA LEU A 7 -6.88 2.17 -2.59
C LEU A 7 -5.39 1.85 -2.53
N THR A 8 -4.59 2.74 -3.12
CA THR A 8 -3.13 2.63 -3.13
C THR A 8 -2.49 3.91 -2.66
N ILE A 9 -1.25 3.81 -2.17
CA ILE A 9 -0.39 4.94 -1.80
C ILE A 9 0.96 4.82 -2.52
N ASN A 10 1.67 5.95 -2.70
CA ASN A 10 3.03 5.92 -3.23
C ASN A 10 3.94 5.13 -2.29
N ALA A 11 4.86 4.37 -2.87
CA ALA A 11 5.74 3.43 -2.20
C ALA A 11 7.19 3.54 -2.69
N ASP A 12 7.57 4.64 -3.36
CA ASP A 12 8.93 4.83 -3.87
C ASP A 12 9.96 4.80 -2.74
N SER A 13 9.62 5.39 -1.59
CA SER A 13 10.47 5.43 -0.40
C SER A 13 10.29 4.23 0.54
N HIS A 14 9.40 3.29 0.22
CA HIS A 14 9.13 2.16 1.11
C HIS A 14 10.23 1.10 1.00
N SER A 15 10.80 0.64 2.12
CA SER A 15 11.97 -0.25 2.15
C SER A 15 11.76 -1.61 1.46
N LEU A 16 10.55 -2.16 1.49
CA LEU A 16 10.18 -3.37 0.73
C LEU A 16 9.51 -3.06 -0.61
N MET A 17 8.34 -2.42 -0.58
CA MET A 17 7.46 -2.24 -1.74
C MET A 17 8.08 -1.48 -2.93
N SER A 18 9.09 -0.63 -2.71
CA SER A 18 9.85 0.02 -3.80
C SER A 18 10.56 -0.98 -4.72
N ARG A 19 10.83 -2.20 -4.22
CA ARG A 19 11.56 -3.27 -4.92
C ARG A 19 10.65 -4.28 -5.62
N MET A 20 9.34 -4.24 -5.38
CA MET A 20 8.41 -5.29 -5.82
C MET A 20 7.83 -5.09 -7.22
N HIS A 21 8.02 -3.90 -7.80
CA HIS A 21 7.55 -3.57 -9.15
C HIS A 21 8.72 -3.49 -10.12
N LYS A 22 8.47 -3.85 -11.38
CA LYS A 22 9.44 -3.63 -12.46
C LYS A 22 9.84 -2.14 -12.52
N PRO A 23 11.14 -1.81 -12.58
CA PRO A 23 11.58 -0.43 -12.83
C PRO A 23 11.06 0.11 -14.17
N ASP A 24 10.64 1.37 -14.19
CA ASP A 24 10.34 2.09 -15.43
C ASP A 24 11.63 2.76 -15.93
N PRO A 25 12.18 2.34 -17.09
CA PRO A 25 13.40 2.91 -17.64
C PRO A 25 13.25 4.36 -18.14
N LYS A 26 12.02 4.89 -18.24
CA LYS A 26 11.75 6.26 -18.67
C LYS A 26 11.75 7.27 -17.52
N LEU A 27 11.73 6.79 -16.27
CA LEU A 27 11.64 7.62 -15.08
C LEU A 27 12.96 7.61 -14.29
N PRO A 28 13.29 8.70 -13.58
CA PRO A 28 14.36 8.71 -12.59
C PRO A 28 14.18 7.61 -11.54
N SER A 29 15.28 7.12 -10.96
CA SER A 29 15.23 6.02 -9.96
C SER A 29 14.47 6.37 -8.69
N ASP A 30 14.36 7.66 -8.38
CA ASP A 30 13.68 8.22 -7.21
C ASP A 30 12.22 8.64 -7.49
N GLN A 31 11.73 8.48 -8.72
CA GLN A 31 10.40 8.89 -9.17
C GLN A 31 9.72 7.78 -9.97
N GLN A 32 9.74 6.57 -9.42
CA GLN A 32 9.31 5.37 -10.12
C GLN A 32 7.80 5.10 -10.02
N ASP A 33 7.08 5.95 -9.27
CA ASP A 33 5.66 5.83 -8.92
C ASP A 33 5.28 4.40 -8.51
N LYS A 34 6.09 3.80 -7.64
CA LYS A 34 5.75 2.52 -7.04
C LYS A 34 4.50 2.70 -6.19
N ARG A 35 3.58 1.74 -6.25
CA ARG A 35 2.32 1.77 -5.51
C ARG A 35 2.24 0.60 -4.55
N SER A 36 1.73 0.83 -3.36
CA SER A 36 1.34 -0.23 -2.44
C SER A 36 -0.15 -0.13 -2.17
N VAL A 37 -0.81 -1.27 -1.94
CA VAL A 37 -2.11 -1.28 -1.29
C VAL A 37 -1.98 -0.76 0.15
N ILE A 38 -3.10 -0.26 0.69
CA ILE A 38 -3.19 0.23 2.07
C ILE A 38 -3.85 -0.88 2.91
N PRO A 39 -3.08 -1.64 3.70
CA PRO A 39 -3.66 -2.58 4.65
C PRO A 39 -4.31 -1.81 5.80
N ILE A 40 -5.45 -2.31 6.27
CA ILE A 40 -6.15 -1.80 7.46
C ILE A 40 -5.92 -2.80 8.59
N GLU A 41 -5.43 -2.31 9.73
CA GLU A 41 -5.22 -3.14 10.91
C GLU A 41 -6.55 -3.61 11.49
N MET A 42 -6.54 -4.78 12.15
CA MET A 42 -7.77 -5.38 12.68
C MET A 42 -8.50 -4.46 13.66
N GLN A 43 -7.76 -3.72 14.50
CA GLN A 43 -8.37 -2.77 15.44
C GLN A 43 -9.03 -1.56 14.78
N ASP A 44 -8.71 -1.27 13.51
CA ASP A 44 -9.16 -0.06 12.80
C ASP A 44 -10.30 -0.34 11.81
N ILE A 45 -10.79 -1.59 11.75
CA ILE A 45 -11.88 -2.00 10.84
C ILE A 45 -13.14 -1.17 11.05
N ASP A 46 -13.54 -0.90 12.29
CA ASP A 46 -14.74 -0.11 12.58
C ASP A 46 -14.56 1.35 12.14
N GLN A 47 -13.36 1.93 12.37
CA GLN A 47 -13.03 3.26 11.89
C GLN A 47 -13.07 3.33 10.35
N TRP A 48 -12.63 2.26 9.66
CA TRP A 48 -12.64 2.17 8.21
C TRP A 48 -14.05 2.02 7.63
N LEU A 49 -14.86 1.10 8.15
CA LEU A 49 -16.16 0.74 7.57
C LEU A 49 -17.32 1.62 8.05
N ALA A 50 -17.28 2.10 9.29
CA ALA A 50 -18.37 2.83 9.91
C ALA A 50 -18.01 4.29 10.25
N GLY A 51 -16.73 4.67 10.18
CA GLY A 51 -16.28 6.03 10.39
C GLY A 51 -16.65 6.98 9.25
N THR A 52 -16.43 8.26 9.48
CA THR A 52 -16.51 9.30 8.46
C THR A 52 -15.37 9.15 7.45
N VAL A 53 -15.53 9.73 6.26
CA VAL A 53 -14.46 9.81 5.25
C VAL A 53 -13.18 10.44 5.82
N ARG A 54 -13.32 11.40 6.75
CA ARG A 54 -12.16 12.02 7.41
C ARG A 54 -11.42 11.04 8.32
N GLU A 55 -12.14 10.23 9.08
CA GLU A 55 -11.57 9.21 9.97
C GLU A 55 -10.94 8.07 9.17
N ALA A 56 -11.60 7.58 8.13
CA ALA A 56 -11.02 6.60 7.20
C ALA A 56 -9.76 7.14 6.51
N GLY A 57 -9.75 8.44 6.19
CA GLY A 57 -8.60 9.14 5.60
C GLY A 57 -7.34 9.10 6.47
N GLN A 58 -7.49 8.99 7.80
CA GLN A 58 -6.35 8.88 8.73
C GLN A 58 -5.64 7.52 8.62
N LEU A 59 -6.33 6.50 8.09
CA LEU A 59 -5.81 5.15 7.90
C LEU A 59 -5.08 4.97 6.55
N LEU A 60 -5.04 6.00 5.70
CA LEU A 60 -4.35 5.96 4.40
C LEU A 60 -2.84 6.10 4.54
N VAL A 61 -2.24 5.15 5.24
CA VAL A 61 -0.81 5.13 5.57
C VAL A 61 -0.13 3.90 4.97
N SER A 62 1.18 4.00 4.72
CA SER A 62 1.96 2.85 4.28
C SER A 62 2.27 1.95 5.47
N ALA A 63 2.09 0.64 5.28
CA ALA A 63 2.45 -0.35 6.29
C ALA A 63 3.95 -0.30 6.62
N PRO A 64 4.35 -0.49 7.89
CA PRO A 64 5.77 -0.66 8.25
C PRO A 64 6.41 -1.91 7.61
N PHE A 65 7.73 -1.92 7.44
CA PHE A 65 8.44 -3.06 6.84
C PHE A 65 8.29 -4.37 7.61
N ASP A 66 8.35 -4.28 8.94
CA ASP A 66 8.45 -5.37 9.89
C ASP A 66 7.17 -6.20 10.02
N ILE A 67 6.04 -5.70 9.51
CA ILE A 67 4.79 -6.47 9.48
C ILE A 67 4.74 -7.43 8.27
N PHE A 68 5.60 -7.22 7.27
CA PHE A 68 5.61 -8.07 6.07
C PHE A 68 6.49 -9.30 6.29
N ASN A 69 5.92 -10.49 6.07
CA ASN A 69 6.69 -11.70 5.84
C ASN A 69 6.89 -11.88 4.32
N ALA A 70 7.98 -11.33 3.78
CA ALA A 70 8.27 -11.33 2.36
C ALA A 70 9.46 -12.25 2.02
N ALA A 71 9.20 -13.25 1.17
CA ALA A 71 10.20 -14.15 0.61
C ALA A 71 9.88 -14.46 -0.88
N PRO A 72 10.86 -14.86 -1.70
CA PRO A 72 10.57 -15.41 -3.02
C PRO A 72 9.57 -16.57 -2.91
N ALA A 73 8.60 -16.63 -3.82
CA ALA A 73 7.70 -17.77 -3.90
C ALA A 73 8.48 -19.02 -4.32
N GLU A 74 8.26 -20.14 -3.63
CA GLU A 74 8.66 -21.45 -4.14
C GLU A 74 7.76 -21.81 -5.34
N LEU A 75 8.38 -22.25 -6.44
CA LEU A 75 7.70 -22.62 -7.69
C LEU A 75 7.35 -24.10 -7.73
#